data_AF-A0A6B3GM33-F1
#
_entry.id   AF-A0A6B3GM33-F1
#
_cell.length_a   1.000
_cell.length_b   1.000
_cell.length_c   1.000
_cell.angle_alpha   90.00
_cell.angle_beta   90.00
_cell.angle_gamma   90.00
#
_symmetry.space_group_name_H-M   'P 1'
#
loop_
_entity.id
_entity.type
_entity.pdbx_description
1 polymer ?
#
loop_
_entity_poly.entity_id
_entity_poly.type
_entity_poly.pdbx_seq_one_letter_code
_entity_poly.pdbx_strand_id
1 'polypeptide(L)' 'EFTCMSCFLVHHRSQLAREKNGQPICRDCD' A
#
# COMPACT_ATOMS: atom_id res chain seq x y z
N GLU A 1 1.91 -5.74 8.45
CA GLU A 1 0.81 -5.55 7.48
C GLU A 1 0.55 -4.06 7.32
N PHE A 2 -0.13 -3.63 6.26
CA PHE A 2 -0.52 -2.23 6.06
C PHE A 2 -1.81 -2.16 5.22
N THR A 3 -2.56 -1.07 5.36
CA THR A 3 -3.74 -0.80 4.53
C THR A 3 -3.34 0.03 3.32
N CYS A 4 -3.52 -0.49 2.11
CA CYS A 4 -3.27 0.29 0.89
C CYS A 4 -4.30 1.42 0.77
N MET A 5 -3.84 2.65 0.60
CA MET A 5 -4.73 3.82 0.49
C MET A 5 -5.37 4.00 -0.90
N SER A 6 -5.02 3.13 -1.87
CA SER A 6 -5.64 3.11 -3.20
C SER A 6 -6.80 2.12 -3.30
N CYS A 7 -6.66 0.91 -2.75
CA CYS A 7 -7.68 -0.15 -2.84
C CYS A 7 -8.34 -0.49 -1.50
N PHE A 8 -7.88 0.10 -0.38
CA PHE A 8 -8.41 -0.09 0.96
C PHE A 8 -8.33 -1.53 1.52
N LEU A 9 -7.50 -2.38 0.92
CA LEU A 9 -7.21 -3.74 1.38
C LEU A 9 -5.98 -3.77 2.29
N VAL A 10 -5.94 -4.77 3.18
CA VAL A 10 -4.79 -5.06 4.04
C VAL A 10 -3.84 -5.99 3.32
N HIS A 11 -2.56 -5.61 3.29
CA HIS A 11 -1.48 -6.36 2.64
C HIS A 11 -0.31 -6.59 3.58
N HIS A 12 0.54 -7.58 3.25
CA HIS A 12 1.80 -7.76 3.95
C HIS A 12 2.79 -6.63 3.58
N ARG A 13 3.69 -6.22 4.49
CA ARG A 13 4.61 -5.09 4.25
C ARG A 13 5.57 -5.33 3.07
N SER A 14 5.78 -6.59 2.68
CA SER A 14 6.51 -6.95 1.45
C SER A 14 5.81 -6.50 0.17
N GLN A 15 4.49 -6.25 0.20
CA GLN A 15 3.69 -5.74 -0.92
C GLN A 15 3.63 -4.21 -0.95
N LEU A 16 4.34 -3.50 -0.07
CA LEU A 16 4.46 -2.05 -0.15
C LEU A 16 5.26 -1.68 -1.41
N ALA A 17 4.74 -0.78 -2.23
CA ALA A 17 5.39 -0.30 -3.44
C ALA A 17 6.00 1.08 -3.23
N ARG A 18 5.18 2.05 -2.87
CA ARG A 18 5.59 3.43 -2.54
C ARG A 18 4.72 4.03 -1.45
N GLU A 19 5.20 5.13 -0.88
CA GLU A 19 4.41 5.99 -0.01
C GLU A 19 4.15 7.33 -0.72
N LYS A 20 2.88 7.69 -0.89
CA LYS A 20 2.47 8.96 -1.50
C LYS A 20 1.92 9.87 -0.41
N ASN A 21 2.60 10.97 -0.09
CA ASN A 21 2.20 11.88 1.00
C ASN A 21 2.03 11.16 2.36
N GLY A 22 2.88 10.17 2.65
CA GLY A 22 2.78 9.35 3.86
C GLY A 22 1.65 8.31 3.85
N GLN A 23 0.98 8.13 2.70
CA GLN A 23 -0.03 7.10 2.50
C GLN A 23 0.58 5.88 1.78
N PRO A 24 0.54 4.68 2.37
CA PRO A 24 1.14 3.50 1.76
C PRO A 24 0.29 2.97 0.60
N ILE A 25 0.95 2.63 -0.50
CA ILE A 25 0.34 2.08 -1.72
C ILE A 25 0.93 0.68 -1.97
N CYS A 26 0.08 -0.31 -2.29
CA CYS A 26 0.52 -1.67 -2.60
C CYS A 26 1.00 -1.82 -4.05
N ARG A 27 1.79 -2.86 -4.33
CA ARG A 27 2.33 -3.18 -5.66
C ARG A 27 1.30 -3.36 -6.76
N ASP A 28 0.08 -3.75 -6.41
CA ASP A 28 -1.00 -3.93 -7.38
C ASP A 28 -1.65 -2.60 -7.78
N CYS A 29 -1.46 -1.54 -6.99
CA CYS A 29 -2.01 -0.20 -7.24
C CYS A 29 -0.94 0.84 -7.64
N ASP A 30 0.33 0.44 -7.70
CA ASP A 30 1.44 1.32 -8.07
C ASP A 30 1.42 1.68 -9.55
#